data_AF-A0A946EB73-F1
#
_entry.id   AF-A0A946EB73-F1
#
_cell.length_a   1.000
_cell.length_b   1.000
_cell.length_c   1.000
_cell.angle_alpha   90.00
_cell.angle_beta   90.00
_cell.angle_gamma   90.00
#
_symmetry.space_group_name_H-M   'P 1'
#
loop_
_entity.id
_entity.type
_entity.pdbx_description
1 polymer ?
#
loop_
_entity_poly.entity_id
_entity_poly.type
_entity_poly.pdbx_seq_one_letter_code
_entity_poly.pdbx_strand_id
1 'polypeptide(L)'
;SLMAMSQFVIDIGGEMFYLGALLMLPVVSILLLVNVTIGVVTRSAPALNFFSFGFPLTMMALFIVMYIYTKPLGFAIEDLSYYTIEVFERLFLELRDG
;
A
#
# COMPACT_ATOMS: atom_id res chain seq x y z
N SER A 1 -27.58 -17.65 5.16
CA SER A 1 -26.74 -18.84 5.35
C SER A 1 -25.50 -18.99 4.44
N LEU A 2 -25.53 -19.11 3.10
CA LEU A 2 -24.28 -19.27 2.29
C LEU A 2 -23.99 -18.14 1.30
N MET A 3 -25.02 -17.68 0.58
CA MET A 3 -24.87 -16.61 -0.41
C MET A 3 -24.46 -15.29 0.24
N ALA A 4 -25.03 -14.98 1.40
CA ALA A 4 -24.74 -13.74 2.12
C ALA A 4 -23.30 -13.70 2.68
N MET A 5 -22.80 -14.83 3.21
CA MET A 5 -21.38 -14.95 3.60
C MET A 5 -20.43 -14.79 2.40
N SER A 6 -20.80 -15.32 1.23
CA SER A 6 -19.99 -15.15 0.02
C SER A 6 -19.94 -13.69 -0.42
N GLN A 7 -21.06 -12.98 -0.40
CA GLN A 7 -21.10 -11.54 -0.71
C GLN A 7 -20.26 -10.73 0.29
N PHE A 8 -20.40 -11.01 1.59
CA PHE A 8 -19.60 -10.36 2.63
C PHE A 8 -18.09 -10.47 2.37
N VAL A 9 -17.59 -11.66 2.02
CA VAL A 9 -16.16 -11.85 1.72
C VAL A 9 -15.73 -11.08 0.47
N ILE A 10 -16.58 -11.02 -0.56
CA ILE A 10 -16.28 -10.25 -1.78
C ILE A 10 -16.20 -8.76 -1.47
N ASP A 11 -17.15 -8.24 -0.69
CA ASP A 11 -17.24 -6.82 -0.34
C ASP A 11 -16.03 -6.40 0.51
N ILE A 12 -15.73 -7.13 1.58
CA ILE A 12 -14.56 -6.86 2.43
C ILE A 12 -13.26 -7.00 1.63
N GLY A 13 -13.16 -7.98 0.73
CA GLY A 13 -12.00 -8.13 -0.15
C GLY A 13 -11.79 -6.92 -1.05
N GLY A 14 -12.88 -6.34 -1.58
CA GLY A 14 -12.85 -5.11 -2.35
C GLY A 14 -12.39 -3.90 -1.52
N GLU A 15 -12.95 -3.75 -0.32
CA GLU A 15 -12.57 -2.69 0.62
C GLU A 15 -11.10 -2.79 1.05
N MET A 16 -10.59 -4.00 1.31
CA MET A 16 -9.17 -4.25 1.61
C MET A 16 -8.24 -3.80 0.48
N PHE A 17 -8.59 -4.11 -0.77
CA PHE A 17 -7.78 -3.69 -1.93
C PHE A 17 -7.82 -2.18 -2.11
N TYR A 18 -9.00 -1.57 -1.95
CA TYR A 18 -9.17 -0.12 -2.05
C TYR A 18 -8.33 0.62 -1.00
N LEU A 19 -8.46 0.24 0.28
CA LEU A 19 -7.71 0.83 1.38
C LEU A 19 -6.21 0.60 1.21
N GLY A 20 -5.78 -0.62 0.89
CA GLY A 20 -4.37 -0.93 0.65
C GLY A 20 -3.76 -0.13 -0.51
N ALA A 21 -4.50 0.01 -1.61
CA ALA A 21 -4.07 0.82 -2.75
C ALA A 21 -3.95 2.30 -2.38
N LEU A 22 -4.96 2.87 -1.71
CA LEU A 22 -4.95 4.26 -1.27
C LEU A 22 -3.78 4.56 -0.32
N LEU A 23 -3.52 3.65 0.62
CA LEU A 23 -2.42 3.76 1.57
C LEU A 23 -1.04 3.65 0.92
N MET A 24 -0.86 2.80 -0.09
CA MET A 24 0.45 2.65 -0.75
C MET A 24 0.65 3.62 -1.92
N LEU A 25 -0.41 4.28 -2.40
CA LEU A 25 -0.38 5.20 -3.54
C LEU A 25 0.74 6.25 -3.49
N PRO A 26 0.95 7.00 -2.38
CA PRO A 26 2.02 8.01 -2.34
C PRO A 26 3.42 7.38 -2.43
N VAL A 27 3.63 6.25 -1.75
CA VAL A 27 4.92 5.53 -1.74
C VAL A 27 5.24 4.98 -3.13
N VAL A 28 4.27 4.30 -3.76
CA VAL A 28 4.42 3.74 -5.10
C VAL A 28 4.64 4.84 -6.14
N SER A 29 3.95 5.97 -6.03
CA SER A 29 4.12 7.10 -6.93
C SER A 29 5.55 7.64 -6.90
N ILE A 30 6.13 7.81 -5.71
CA ILE A 30 7.51 8.28 -5.56
C ILE A 30 8.49 7.23 -6.09
N LEU A 31 8.26 5.95 -5.80
CA LEU A 31 9.12 4.88 -6.31
C LEU A 31 9.09 4.77 -7.83
N LEU A 32 7.93 4.94 -8.46
CA LEU A 32 7.82 5.01 -9.91
C LEU A 32 8.64 6.18 -10.47
N LEU A 33 8.55 7.37 -9.88
CA LEU A 33 9.34 8.54 -10.29
C LEU A 33 10.85 8.30 -10.15
N VAL A 34 11.28 7.68 -9.05
CA VAL A 34 12.69 7.32 -8.84
C VAL A 34 13.16 6.32 -9.90
N ASN A 35 12.38 5.27 -10.17
CA ASN A 35 12.71 4.28 -11.19
C ASN A 35 12.77 4.90 -12.60
N VAL A 36 11.84 5.78 -12.94
CA VAL A 36 11.87 6.52 -14.22
C VAL A 36 13.11 7.41 -14.30
N THR A 37 13.45 8.13 -13.22
CA THR A 37 14.63 8.98 -13.15
C THR A 37 15.91 8.18 -13.36
N ILE A 38 16.03 7.01 -12.72
CA ILE A 38 17.17 6.12 -12.92
C ILE A 38 17.22 5.62 -14.38
N GLY A 39 16.07 5.29 -14.98
CA GLY A 39 15.98 4.92 -16.39
C GLY A 39 16.46 6.03 -17.34
N VAL A 40 16.16 7.29 -17.04
CA VAL A 40 16.66 8.44 -17.81
C VAL A 40 18.17 8.62 -17.61
N VAL A 41 18.66 8.57 -16.35
CA VAL A 41 20.08 8.76 -16.02
C VAL A 41 20.96 7.68 -16.65
N THR A 42 20.54 6.42 -16.61
CA THR A 42 21.27 5.30 -17.22
C THR A 42 21.35 5.41 -18.74
N ARG A 43 20.35 6.02 -19.40
CA ARG A 43 20.42 6.35 -20.83
C ARG A 43 21.41 7.49 -21.12
N SER A 44 21.47 8.49 -20.24
CA SER A 44 22.39 9.64 -20.39
C SER A 44 23.84 9.31 -20.04
N ALA A 45 24.07 8.36 -19.12
CA ALA A 45 25.38 7.92 -18.68
C ALA A 45 25.45 6.39 -18.56
N PRO A 46 25.71 5.67 -19.68
CA PRO A 46 25.67 4.20 -19.73
C PRO A 46 26.70 3.51 -18.82
N ALA A 47 27.74 4.24 -18.41
CA ALA A 47 28.76 3.76 -17.49
C ALA A 47 28.26 3.66 -16.03
N LEU A 48 27.17 4.34 -15.67
CA LEU A 48 26.53 4.18 -14.36
C LEU A 48 25.73 2.88 -14.37
N ASN A 49 26.35 1.81 -13.88
CA ASN A 49 25.66 0.54 -13.69
C ASN A 49 24.47 0.73 -12.74
N PHE A 50 23.27 0.34 -13.18
CA PHE A 50 22.03 0.37 -12.38
C PHE A 50 22.21 -0.29 -11.01
N PHE A 51 23.02 -1.36 -10.93
CA PHE A 51 23.31 -2.04 -9.67
C PHE A 51 24.21 -1.23 -8.74
N SER A 52 25.18 -0.48 -9.28
CA SER A 52 26.14 0.29 -8.46
C SER A 52 25.63 1.67 -8.09
N PHE A 53 24.72 2.26 -8.87
CA PHE A 53 24.23 3.63 -8.65
C PHE A 53 22.71 3.70 -8.40
N GLY A 54 21.91 2.99 -9.19
CA GLY A 54 20.45 3.00 -9.08
C GLY A 54 19.96 2.38 -7.77
N PHE A 55 20.53 1.25 -7.36
CA PHE A 55 20.12 0.59 -6.12
C PHE A 55 20.38 1.44 -4.86
N PRO A 56 21.60 1.99 -4.62
CA PRO A 56 21.82 2.90 -3.50
C PRO A 56 20.89 4.12 -3.51
N LEU A 57 20.63 4.69 -4.69
CA LEU A 57 19.74 5.84 -4.82
C LEU A 57 18.30 5.51 -4.43
N THR A 58 17.76 4.39 -4.93
CA THR A 58 16.42 3.92 -4.55
C THR A 58 16.32 3.60 -3.06
N MET A 59 17.35 3.00 -2.47
CA MET A 59 17.37 2.73 -1.03
C MET A 59 17.35 4.01 -0.20
N MET A 60 18.16 5.02 -0.56
CA MET A 60 18.12 6.32 0.10
C MET A 60 16.75 7.00 -0.04
N ALA A 61 16.17 6.97 -1.24
CA ALA A 61 14.84 7.52 -1.49
C ALA A 61 13.77 6.80 -0.63
N LEU A 62 13.81 5.47 -0.56
CA LEU A 62 12.92 4.67 0.28
C LEU A 62 13.00 5.09 1.75
N PHE A 63 14.19 5.23 2.32
CA PHE A 63 14.33 5.64 3.71
C PHE A 63 13.77 7.04 3.98
N ILE A 64 14.01 7.99 3.07
CA ILE A 64 13.47 9.36 3.20
C ILE A 64 11.94 9.33 3.12
N VAL A 65 11.39 8.61 2.14
CA VAL A 65 9.95 8.49 1.94
C VAL A 65 9.31 7.84 3.17
N MET A 66 9.84 6.73 3.65
CA MET A 66 9.31 6.03 4.83
C MET A 66 9.39 6.89 6.10
N TYR A 67 10.47 7.65 6.27
CA TYR A 67 10.61 8.59 7.39
C TYR A 67 9.50 9.64 7.38
N ILE A 68 9.23 10.24 6.23
CA ILE A 68 8.15 11.22 6.07
C ILE A 68 6.77 10.53 6.23
N TYR A 69 6.65 9.31 5.72
CA TYR A 69 5.40 8.55 5.71
C TYR A 69 5.03 7.96 7.07
N THR A 70 5.94 7.95 8.03
CA THR A 70 5.72 7.36 9.36
C THR A 70 4.48 7.94 10.07
N LYS A 71 4.24 9.25 9.97
CA LYS A 71 3.07 9.89 10.60
C LYS A 71 1.74 9.52 9.90
N PRO A 72 1.58 9.71 8.57
CA PRO A 72 0.40 9.23 7.86
C PRO A 72 0.12 7.75 8.08
N LEU A 73 1.16 6.91 8.10
CA LEU A 73 1.04 5.48 8.35
C LEU A 73 0.49 5.17 9.75
N GLY A 74 0.85 5.97 10.76
CA GLY A 74 0.26 5.85 12.10
C GLY A 74 -1.25 6.09 12.11
N PHE A 75 -1.71 7.19 11.49
CA PHE A 75 -3.14 7.50 11.37
C PHE A 75 -3.88 6.43 10.55
N ALA A 76 -3.28 5.96 9.46
CA ALA A 76 -3.84 4.90 8.65
C ALA A 76 -4.06 3.59 9.41
N ILE A 77 -3.13 3.22 10.29
CA ILE A 77 -3.24 2.02 11.13
C ILE A 77 -4.37 2.20 12.16
N GLU A 78 -4.52 3.39 12.71
CA GLU A 78 -5.64 3.72 13.60
C GLU A 78 -6.99 3.54 12.88
N ASP A 79 -7.14 4.13 11.70
CA ASP A 79 -8.35 3.99 10.86
C ASP A 79 -8.62 2.51 10.50
N LEU A 80 -7.58 1.77 10.10
CA LEU A 80 -7.66 0.34 9.81
C LEU A 80 -8.08 -0.49 11.03
N SER A 81 -7.63 -0.11 12.22
CA SER A 81 -8.00 -0.80 13.47
C SER A 81 -9.48 -0.63 13.75
N TYR A 82 -10.02 0.59 13.61
CA TYR A 82 -11.45 0.85 13.76
C TYR A 82 -12.28 0.09 12.72
N TYR A 83 -11.86 0.17 11.45
CA TYR A 83 -12.49 -0.58 10.36
C TYR A 83 -12.51 -2.09 10.63
N THR A 84 -11.40 -2.65 11.12
CA THR A 84 -11.32 -4.10 11.41
C THR A 84 -12.31 -4.52 12.50
N ILE A 85 -12.49 -3.71 13.55
CA ILE A 85 -13.50 -3.97 14.59
C ILE A 85 -14.90 -3.98 13.99
N GLU A 86 -15.20 -3.01 13.12
CA GLU A 86 -16.49 -2.94 12.43
C GLU A 86 -16.72 -4.17 11.54
N VAL A 87 -15.70 -4.64 10.82
CA VAL A 87 -15.78 -5.87 10.02
C VAL A 87 -16.09 -7.08 10.89
N PHE A 88 -15.49 -7.19 12.09
CA PHE A 88 -15.82 -8.26 13.03
C PHE A 88 -17.26 -8.17 13.51
N GLU A 89 -17.76 -6.98 13.85
CA GLU A 89 -19.16 -6.80 14.25
C GLU A 89 -20.11 -7.18 13.12
N ARG A 90 -19.86 -6.71 11.90
CA ARG A 90 -20.65 -7.06 10.70
C ARG A 90 -20.66 -8.58 10.46
N LEU A 91 -19.50 -9.23 10.59
CA LEU A 91 -19.39 -10.69 10.47
C LEU A 91 -20.24 -11.40 11.54
N PHE A 92 -20.17 -10.99 12.80
CA PHE A 92 -20.95 -11.62 13.87
C PHE A 92 -22.46 -11.43 13.68
N LEU A 93 -22.90 -10.27 13.20
CA LEU A 93 -24.30 -10.01 12.86
C LEU A 93 -24.76 -10.89 11.70
N GLU A 94 -23.96 -11.00 10.64
CA GLU A 94 -24.26 -11.84 9.48
C GLU A 94 -24.36 -13.34 9.85
N LEU A 95 -23.51 -13.79 10.78
CA LEU A 95 -23.56 -15.15 11.33
C LEU A 95 -24.74 -15.39 12.27
N ARG A 96 -25.21 -14.35 12.97
CA ARG A 96 -26.34 -14.42 13.89
C ARG A 96 -27.67 -14.41 13.15
N ASP A 97 -27.78 -13.60 12.11
CA ASP A 97 -29.01 -13.35 11.37
C ASP A 97 -29.18 -14.31 10.16
N GLY A 98 -28.15 -15.11 9.84
CA GLY A 98 -28.05 -15.97 8.66
C GLY A 98 -28.27 -17.46 8.87
#